data_AF-A0A432Q6S8-F1
#
_entry.id   AF-A0A432Q6S8-F1
#
_cell.length_a   1.000
_cell.length_b   1.000
_cell.length_c   1.000
_cell.angle_alpha   90.00
_cell.angle_beta   90.00
_cell.angle_gamma   90.00
#
_symmetry.space_group_name_H-M   'P 1'
#
loop_
_entity.id
_entity.type
_entity.pdbx_description
1 polymer ?
#
loop_
_entity_poly.entity_id
_entity_poly.type
_entity_poly.pdbx_seq_one_letter_code
_entity_poly.pdbx_strand_id
1 'polypeptide(L)' 'MLEYRNPSTPVGIVSGATRAHETVQLTSLDQMLEQEIGMQSTVIIGNSASFVFNDKMITPRGYKKKYGL' A
#
# COMPACT_ATOMS: atom_id res chain seq x y z
N MET A 1 -7.01 1.25 -12.54
CA MET A 1 -5.64 1.26 -11.95
C MET A 1 -4.77 0.14 -12.51
N LEU A 2 -5.28 -1.10 -12.61
CA LEU A 2 -4.51 -2.25 -13.16
C LEU A 2 -4.01 -2.06 -14.60
N GLU A 3 -4.65 -1.19 -15.39
CA GLU A 3 -4.15 -0.79 -16.71
C GLU A 3 -2.83 0.03 -16.65
N TYR A 4 -2.56 0.71 -15.53
CA TYR A 4 -1.46 1.68 -15.40
C TYR A 4 -0.42 1.32 -14.34
N ARG A 5 -0.72 0.34 -13.47
CA ARG A 5 0.13 -0.04 -12.34
C ARG A 5 0.26 -1.56 -12.27
N ASN A 6 1.41 -2.00 -11.77
CA ASN A 6 1.67 -3.43 -11.56
C ASN A 6 0.61 -4.02 -10.60
N PRO A 7 -0.01 -5.17 -10.92
CA PRO A 7 -0.92 -5.89 -10.02
C PRO A 7 -0.36 -6.08 -8.60
N SER A 8 0.94 -6.36 -8.48
CA SER A 8 1.62 -6.57 -7.19
C SER A 8 1.96 -5.28 -6.44
N THR A 9 1.51 -4.11 -6.92
CA THR A 9 1.76 -2.83 -6.23
C THR A 9 1.16 -2.89 -4.82
N PRO A 10 1.94 -2.60 -3.76
CA PRO A 10 1.42 -2.65 -2.40
C PRO A 10 0.25 -1.68 -2.19
N VAL A 11 -0.76 -2.15 -1.48
CA VAL A 11 -1.92 -1.37 -1.03
C VAL A 11 -2.07 -1.53 0.48
N GLY A 12 -2.17 -0.41 1.19
CA GLY A 12 -2.56 -0.37 2.60
C GLY A 12 -4.01 0.05 2.73
N ILE A 13 -4.78 -0.65 3.55
CA ILE A 13 -6.17 -0.32 3.88
C ILE A 13 -6.25 -0.10 5.38
N VAL A 14 -6.63 1.11 5.80
CA VAL A 14 -6.78 1.47 7.21
C VAL A 14 -8.24 1.81 7.47
N SER A 15 -8.93 1.01 8.27
CA SER A 15 -10.33 1.25 8.62
C SER A 15 -10.44 1.82 10.02
N GLY A 16 -11.21 2.90 10.18
CA GLY A 16 -11.40 3.54 11.49
C GLY A 16 -10.12 4.19 12.04
N ALA A 17 -9.26 4.73 11.17
CA ALA A 17 -7.99 5.34 11.55
C ALA A 17 -8.11 6.26 12.78
N THR A 18 -7.17 6.13 13.71
CA THR A 18 -7.03 6.78 15.02
C THR A 18 -8.13 6.50 16.04
N ARG A 19 -9.02 5.53 15.78
CA ARG A 19 -10.09 5.11 16.70
C ARG A 19 -9.76 3.77 17.36
N ALA A 20 -10.51 3.43 18.41
CA ALA A 20 -10.30 2.19 19.18
C ALA A 20 -10.48 0.89 18.38
N HIS A 21 -11.22 0.94 17.26
CA HIS A 21 -11.47 -0.19 16.37
C HIS A 21 -10.64 -0.10 15.08
N GLU A 22 -9.49 0.59 15.11
CA GLU A 22 -8.60 0.69 13.96
C GLU A 22 -8.14 -0.70 13.52
N THR A 23 -8.23 -0.97 12.22
CA THR A 23 -7.66 -2.16 11.59
C THR A 23 -6.80 -1.75 10.41
N VAL A 24 -5.70 -2.48 10.20
CA VAL A 24 -4.74 -2.23 9.11
C VAL A 24 -4.55 -3.52 8.34
N GLN A 25 -4.74 -3.46 7.03
CA GLN A 25 -4.46 -4.55 6.10
C GLN A 25 -3.43 -4.12 5.07
N LEU A 26 -2.46 -5.00 4.80
CA LEU A 26 -1.55 -4.89 3.69
C LEU A 26 -1.90 -5.95 2.65
N THR A 27 -2.05 -5.51 1.41
CA THR A 27 -2.44 -6.34 0.27
C THR A 27 -1.78 -5.81 -1.00
N SER A 28 -2.13 -6.36 -2.15
CA SER A 28 -1.72 -5.90 -3.47
C SER A 28 -2.90 -5.27 -4.23
N LEU A 29 -2.59 -4.53 -5.29
CA LEU A 29 -3.58 -3.80 -6.08
C LEU A 29 -4.62 -4.72 -6.74
N ASP A 30 -4.23 -5.94 -7.11
CA ASP A 30 -5.12 -6.96 -7.65
C ASP A 30 -5.99 -7.65 -6.58
N GLN A 31 -5.49 -7.79 -5.36
CA GLN A 31 -6.20 -8.47 -4.26
C GLN A 31 -6.96 -7.52 -3.32
N MET A 32 -6.82 -6.20 -3.47
CA MET A 32 -7.39 -5.24 -2.53
C MET A 32 -8.92 -5.31 -2.40
N LEU A 33 -9.63 -5.75 -3.46
CA LEU A 33 -11.09 -5.85 -3.45
C LEU A 33 -11.60 -7.09 -2.69
N GLU A 34 -10.71 -8.00 -2.32
CA GLU A 34 -11.02 -9.13 -1.42
C GLU A 34 -11.05 -8.70 0.05
N GLN A 35 -10.65 -7.46 0.35
CA GLN A 35 -10.62 -6.89 1.69
C GLN A 35 -11.86 -6.03 1.97
N GLU A 36 -12.21 -5.88 3.25
CA GLU A 36 -13.31 -4.99 3.64
C GLU A 36 -12.91 -3.52 3.46
N ILE A 37 -13.62 -2.82 2.57
CA ILE A 37 -13.47 -1.38 2.33
C ILE A 37 -14.84 -0.72 2.53
N GLY A 38 -14.95 0.06 3.60
CA GLY A 38 -16.18 0.76 3.98
C GLY A 38 -16.02 2.28 3.97
N MET A 39 -17.05 2.97 4.47
CA MET A 39 -17.08 4.45 4.52
C MET A 39 -15.97 5.07 5.39
N GLN A 40 -15.41 4.32 6.33
CA GLN A 40 -14.35 4.77 7.23
C GLN A 40 -12.97 4.23 6.85
N SER A 41 -12.82 3.67 5.65
CA SER A 41 -11.57 3.11 5.15
C SER A 41 -10.75 4.15 4.40
N THR A 42 -9.46 4.22 4.68
CA THR A 42 -8.45 4.97 3.93
C THR A 42 -7.59 3.99 3.15
N VAL A 43 -7.60 4.10 1.82
CA VAL A 43 -6.82 3.23 0.92
C VAL A 43 -5.58 3.99 0.44
N ILE A 44 -4.40 3.42 0.68
CA ILE A 44 -3.10 3.96 0.31
C ILE A 44 -2.50 3.05 -0.76
N ILE A 45 -2.31 3.58 -1.97
CA ILE A 45 -1.72 2.84 -3.08
C ILE A 45 -0.25 3.26 -3.23
N GLY A 46 0.66 2.31 -3.05
CA GLY A 46 2.09 2.50 -3.28
C GLY A 46 2.41 2.92 -4.71
N ASN A 47 3.57 3.53 -4.91
CA ASN A 47 4.09 3.79 -6.25
C ASN A 47 4.93 2.61 -6.75
N SER A 48 5.55 2.75 -7.92
CA SER A 48 6.35 1.69 -8.55
C SER A 48 7.61 1.28 -7.78
N ALA A 49 8.04 2.07 -6.78
CA ALA A 49 9.16 1.76 -5.90
C ALA A 49 8.71 1.27 -4.52
N SER A 50 7.41 1.29 -4.23
CA SER A 50 6.88 0.84 -2.94
C SER A 50 6.95 -0.69 -2.82
N PHE A 51 7.34 -1.20 -1.64
CA PHE A 51 7.36 -2.62 -1.31
C PHE A 51 6.94 -2.84 0.15
N VAL A 52 6.60 -4.08 0.50
CA VAL A 52 6.29 -4.46 1.89
C VAL A 52 7.52 -5.09 2.54
N PHE A 53 7.84 -4.66 3.76
CA PHE A 53 8.90 -5.25 4.58
C PHE A 53 8.53 -5.14 6.06
N ASN A 54 8.58 -6.26 6.78
CA ASN A 54 8.17 -6.36 8.19
C ASN A 54 6.82 -5.67 8.46
N ASP A 55 5.80 -6.06 7.69
CA ASP A 55 4.43 -5.54 7.79
C ASP A 55 4.32 -4.02 7.65
N LYS A 56 5.28 -3.40 6.96
CA LYS A 56 5.29 -1.97 6.63
C LYS A 56 5.40 -1.79 5.13
N MET A 57 4.59 -0.89 4.60
CA MET A 57 4.74 -0.40 3.24
C MET A 57 5.80 0.70 3.21
N ILE A 58 6.88 0.48 2.46
CA ILE A 58 8.05 1.35 2.39
C ILE A 58 8.23 1.83 0.97
N THR A 59 8.51 3.13 0.80
CA THR A 59 8.99 3.67 -0.47
C THR A 59 10.41 4.19 -0.25
N PRO A 60 11.43 3.56 -0.85
CA PRO A 60 12.81 3.98 -0.66
C PRO A 60 13.04 5.34 -1.31
N ARG A 61 13.88 6.16 -0.67
CA ARG A 61 14.37 7.39 -1.30
C ARG A 61 15.27 7.03 -2.49
N GLY A 62 15.18 7.79 -3.57
CA GLY A 62 15.85 7.52 -4.86
C GLY A 62 17.38 7.59 -4.88
N TYR A 63 18.06 7.51 -3.74
CA TYR A 63 19.53 7.59 -3.66
C TYR A 63 20.23 6.51 -4.48
N LYS A 64 19.65 5.30 -4.60
CA LYS A 64 20.21 4.24 -5.46
C LYS A 64 20.38 4.71 -6.92
N LYS A 65 19.35 5.37 -7.48
CA LYS A 65 19.43 5.98 -8.83
C LYS A 65 20.37 7.18 -8.88
N LYS A 66 20.53 7.92 -7.78
CA LYS A 66 21.41 9.10 -7.70
C LYS A 66 22.90 8.71 -7.76
N TYR A 67 23.27 7.57 -7.19
CA TYR A 67 24.67 7.14 -7.09
C TYR A 67 25.07 6.02 -8.06
N GLY A 68 24.17 5.57 -8.94
CA GLY A 68 24.49 4.58 -9.97
C GLY A 68 25.00 3.25 -9.41
N LEU A 69 24.49 2.84 -8.24
CA LEU A 69 24.77 1.56 -7.59
C LEU A 69 23.76 0.49 -8.00
#